data_AF-A0A7X6TTQ3-F1
#
_entry.id   AF-A0A7X6TTQ3-F1
#
_cell.length_a   1.000
_cell.length_b   1.000
_cell.length_c   1.000
_cell.angle_alpha   90.00
_cell.angle_beta   90.00
_cell.angle_gamma   90.00
#
_symmetry.space_group_name_H-M   'P 1'
#
loop_
_entity.id
_entity.type
_entity.pdbx_description
1 polymer ?
#
loop_
_entity_poly.entity_id
_entity_poly.type
_entity_poly.pdbx_seq_one_letter_code
_entity_poly.pdbx_strand_id
1 'polypeptide(L)'
;MEIISFFLGKAKFIGLILVIILIGHLILGKPRWQFYPLYVVVAAYWGLILLNFFSDFTLTQRSSKWIIGIGITLTIISVILIIILPKENLPKPTGEFKIGTTTFDLEDPSREEIYTEIEGDFRKIKYQIWYPIDNTEGLKKSRWITDGKALIRQLA
;
A
#
# COMPACT_ATOMS: atom_id res chain seq x y z
N MET A 1 -28.51 5.28 -27.50
CA MET A 1 -28.48 6.73 -27.22
C MET A 1 -29.10 7.07 -25.86
N GLU A 2 -30.11 6.32 -25.40
CA GLU A 2 -30.80 6.55 -24.12
C GLU A 2 -29.91 6.47 -22.86
N ILE A 3 -28.92 5.59 -22.83
CA ILE A 3 -28.00 5.47 -21.69
C ILE A 3 -27.16 6.75 -21.55
N ILE A 4 -26.65 7.29 -22.65
CA ILE A 4 -25.78 8.48 -22.64
C ILE A 4 -26.58 9.72 -22.21
N SER A 5 -27.82 9.88 -22.70
CA SER A 5 -28.70 10.98 -22.30
C SER A 5 -29.16 10.86 -20.84
N PHE A 6 -29.42 9.65 -20.34
CA PHE A 6 -29.70 9.41 -18.92
C PHE A 6 -28.54 9.82 -18.02
N PHE A 7 -27.31 9.43 -18.39
CA PHE A 7 -26.11 9.81 -17.64
C PHE A 7 -25.84 11.32 -17.70
N LEU A 8 -26.05 12.00 -18.84
CA LEU A 8 -25.90 13.46 -18.92
C LEU A 8 -26.96 14.21 -18.10
N GLY A 9 -28.23 13.77 -18.14
CA GLY A 9 -29.33 14.41 -17.41
C GLY A 9 -29.21 14.32 -15.89
N LYS A 10 -28.57 13.26 -15.38
CA LYS A 10 -28.34 13.03 -13.94
C LYS A 10 -26.87 13.14 -13.51
N ALA A 11 -25.97 13.55 -14.41
CA ALA A 11 -24.52 13.59 -14.18
C ALA A 11 -24.15 14.35 -12.90
N LYS A 12 -24.83 15.47 -12.63
CA LYS A 12 -24.60 16.29 -11.44
C LYS A 12 -24.93 15.55 -10.14
N PHE A 13 -26.00 14.76 -10.12
CA PHE A 13 -26.42 13.98 -8.95
C PHE A 13 -25.50 12.77 -8.72
N ILE A 14 -25.13 12.07 -9.80
CA ILE A 14 -24.16 10.96 -9.74
C ILE A 14 -22.79 11.48 -9.28
N GLY A 15 -22.35 12.63 -9.80
CA GLY A 15 -21.14 13.31 -9.35
C GLY A 15 -21.19 13.61 -7.85
N LEU A 16 -22.28 14.20 -7.38
CA LEU A 16 -22.50 14.49 -5.95
C LEU A 16 -22.38 13.24 -5.08
N ILE A 17 -23.03 12.13 -5.47
CA ILE A 17 -22.93 10.85 -4.76
C ILE A 17 -21.51 10.31 -4.76
N LEU A 18 -20.82 10.31 -5.91
CA LEU A 18 -19.44 9.81 -6.00
C LEU A 18 -18.48 10.62 -5.12
N VAL A 19 -18.69 11.94 -5.03
CA VAL A 19 -17.94 12.77 -4.08
C VAL A 19 -18.29 12.44 -2.65
N ILE A 20 -19.55 12.22 -2.30
CA ILE A 20 -19.93 11.79 -0.95
C ILE A 20 -19.32 10.43 -0.59
N ILE A 21 -19.31 9.46 -1.52
CA ILE A 21 -18.66 8.14 -1.32
C ILE A 21 -17.15 8.28 -1.20
N LEU A 22 -16.53 9.11 -2.03
CA LEU A 22 -15.10 9.39 -1.95
C LEU A 22 -14.77 10.00 -0.59
N ILE A 23 -15.52 11.03 -0.18
CA ILE A 23 -15.42 11.64 1.14
C ILE A 23 -15.58 10.56 2.22
N GLY A 24 -16.59 9.68 2.13
CA GLY A 24 -16.81 8.59 3.07
C GLY A 24 -15.70 7.54 3.10
N HIS A 25 -15.13 7.15 1.96
CA HIS A 25 -14.00 6.23 1.87
C HIS A 25 -12.74 6.83 2.48
N LEU A 26 -12.47 8.11 2.21
CA LEU A 26 -11.37 8.86 2.81
C LEU A 26 -11.55 8.99 4.33
N ILE A 27 -12.80 9.04 4.83
CA ILE A 27 -13.13 9.10 6.26
C ILE A 27 -13.05 7.71 6.94
N LEU A 28 -13.55 6.63 6.33
CA LEU A 28 -13.69 5.29 6.94
C LEU A 28 -12.53 4.32 6.66
N GLY A 29 -11.81 4.54 5.56
CA GLY A 29 -10.73 3.68 5.10
C GLY A 29 -9.35 4.23 5.42
N LYS A 30 -8.32 3.38 5.30
CA LYS A 30 -6.95 3.86 5.10
C LYS A 30 -6.74 4.03 3.60
N PRO A 31 -6.72 5.26 3.05
CA PRO A 31 -6.50 5.47 1.63
C PRO A 31 -5.09 4.94 1.32
N ARG A 32 -5.05 3.83 0.60
CA ARG A 32 -3.78 3.25 0.16
C ARG A 32 -3.48 3.79 -1.23
N TRP A 33 -2.22 3.93 -1.60
CA TRP A 33 -1.83 4.45 -2.92
C TRP A 33 -2.43 3.61 -4.06
N GLN A 34 -2.79 2.36 -3.76
CA GLN A 34 -3.59 1.46 -4.55
C GLN A 34 -4.92 2.06 -5.05
N PHE A 35 -5.51 3.01 -4.32
CA PHE A 35 -6.75 3.71 -4.66
C PHE A 35 -6.55 4.95 -5.54
N TYR A 36 -5.32 5.40 -5.80
CA TYR A 36 -5.05 6.65 -6.54
C TYR A 36 -5.60 6.69 -7.96
N PRO A 37 -5.51 5.60 -8.76
CA PRO A 37 -6.10 5.62 -10.10
C PRO A 37 -7.61 5.84 -10.05
N LEU A 38 -8.31 5.32 -9.04
CA LEU A 38 -9.74 5.54 -8.85
C LEU A 38 -10.07 7.00 -8.50
N TYR A 39 -9.23 7.67 -7.73
CA TYR A 39 -9.42 9.10 -7.41
C TYR A 39 -9.25 9.99 -8.63
N VAL A 40 -8.29 9.66 -9.49
CA VAL A 40 -8.10 10.36 -10.78
C VAL A 40 -9.37 10.26 -11.62
N VAL A 41 -10.02 9.10 -11.68
CA VAL A 41 -11.28 8.90 -12.42
C VAL A 41 -12.39 9.78 -11.84
N VAL A 42 -12.56 9.82 -10.52
CA VAL A 42 -13.60 10.63 -9.86
C VAL A 42 -13.34 12.13 -10.07
N ALA A 43 -12.09 12.59 -9.96
CA ALA A 43 -11.71 13.98 -10.17
C ALA A 43 -11.88 14.42 -11.63
N ALA A 44 -11.46 13.58 -12.58
CA ALA A 44 -11.65 13.84 -14.01
C ALA A 44 -13.15 13.91 -14.36
N TYR A 45 -13.97 13.02 -13.80
CA TYR A 45 -15.42 13.05 -13.98
C TYR A 45 -16.03 14.36 -13.47
N TRP A 46 -15.58 14.86 -12.31
CA TRP A 46 -16.02 16.15 -11.78
C TRP A 46 -15.53 17.35 -12.59
N GLY A 47 -14.28 17.34 -13.05
CA GLY A 47 -13.74 18.36 -13.94
C GLY A 47 -14.56 18.50 -15.22
N LEU A 48 -14.98 17.37 -15.81
CA LEU A 48 -15.87 17.37 -16.97
C LEU A 48 -17.26 17.96 -16.67
N ILE A 49 -17.82 17.71 -15.49
CA ILE A 49 -19.08 18.33 -15.05
C ILE A 49 -18.94 19.86 -14.95
N LEU A 50 -17.82 20.35 -14.42
CA LEU A 50 -17.54 21.79 -14.28
C LEU A 50 -17.32 22.46 -15.64
N LEU A 51 -16.51 21.87 -16.52
CA LEU A 51 -16.31 22.40 -17.88
C LEU A 51 -17.61 22.46 -18.68
N ASN A 52 -18.47 21.47 -18.53
CA ASN A 52 -19.81 21.47 -19.12
C ASN A 52 -20.75 22.51 -18.48
N PHE A 53 -20.52 22.91 -17.23
CA PHE A 53 -21.29 23.97 -16.56
C PHE A 53 -20.94 25.36 -17.10
N PHE A 54 -19.66 25.63 -17.35
CA PHE A 54 -19.21 26.91 -17.93
C PHE A 54 -19.40 27.00 -19.45
N SER A 55 -19.96 25.95 -20.08
CA SER A 55 -20.16 25.87 -21.54
C SER A 55 -18.85 25.96 -22.35
N ASP A 56 -17.71 25.81 -21.69
CA ASP A 56 -16.37 25.89 -22.28
C ASP A 56 -16.02 24.63 -23.09
N PHE A 57 -16.87 23.60 -23.05
CA PHE A 57 -16.56 22.30 -23.63
C PHE A 57 -17.79 21.52 -24.10
N THR A 58 -17.71 20.96 -25.32
CA THR A 58 -18.71 20.01 -25.84
C THR A 58 -18.04 18.69 -26.19
N LEU A 59 -18.58 17.59 -25.67
CA LEU A 59 -18.04 16.25 -25.88
C LEU A 59 -18.53 15.67 -27.20
N THR A 60 -17.60 15.31 -28.08
CA THR A 60 -17.91 14.54 -29.29
C THR A 60 -18.13 13.05 -28.96
N GLN A 61 -18.92 12.35 -29.78
CA GLN A 61 -19.21 10.93 -29.56
C GLN A 61 -17.95 10.05 -29.55
N ARG A 62 -16.92 10.43 -30.32
CA ARG A 62 -15.63 9.73 -30.38
C ARG A 62 -14.80 9.95 -29.10
N SER A 63 -14.70 11.19 -28.61
CA SER A 63 -13.95 11.50 -27.39
C SER A 63 -14.59 10.91 -26.14
N SER A 64 -15.93 10.87 -26.08
CA SER A 64 -16.67 10.24 -24.99
C SER A 64 -16.32 8.75 -24.82
N LYS A 65 -16.19 7.99 -25.93
CA LYS A 65 -15.81 6.58 -25.89
C LYS A 65 -14.41 6.36 -25.30
N TRP A 66 -13.44 7.22 -25.65
CA TRP A 66 -12.09 7.15 -25.11
C TRP A 66 -12.03 7.48 -23.62
N ILE A 67 -12.75 8.52 -23.18
CA ILE A 67 -12.80 8.91 -21.77
C ILE A 67 -13.38 7.78 -20.91
N ILE A 68 -14.47 7.16 -21.39
CA ILE A 68 -15.08 6.00 -20.71
C ILE A 68 -14.10 4.83 -20.67
N GLY A 69 -13.43 4.54 -21.79
CA GLY A 69 -12.41 3.49 -21.86
C GLY A 69 -11.29 3.69 -20.84
N ILE A 70 -10.70 4.88 -20.77
CA ILE A 70 -9.64 5.23 -19.82
C ILE A 70 -10.14 5.16 -18.38
N GLY A 71 -11.35 5.67 -18.10
CA GLY A 71 -11.93 5.61 -16.77
C GLY A 71 -12.13 4.18 -16.27
N ILE A 72 -12.58 3.30 -17.15
CA ILE A 72 -12.69 1.87 -16.85
C ILE A 72 -11.32 1.26 -16.60
N THR A 73 -10.33 1.54 -17.46
CA THR A 73 -8.96 1.03 -17.30
C THR A 73 -8.34 1.44 -15.97
N LEU A 74 -8.44 2.72 -15.58
CA LEU A 74 -7.88 3.21 -14.32
C LEU A 74 -8.59 2.62 -13.10
N THR A 75 -9.92 2.46 -13.17
CA THR A 75 -10.69 1.77 -12.12
C THR A 75 -10.20 0.34 -11.95
N ILE A 76 -10.02 -0.38 -13.07
CA ILE A 76 -9.47 -1.74 -13.07
C ILE A 76 -8.07 -1.76 -12.45
N ILE A 77 -7.17 -0.86 -12.82
CA ILE A 77 -5.81 -0.77 -12.24
C ILE A 77 -5.87 -0.53 -10.73
N SER A 78 -6.75 0.35 -10.27
CA SER A 78 -6.90 0.62 -8.84
C SER A 78 -7.33 -0.64 -8.07
N VAL A 79 -8.35 -1.35 -8.56
CA VAL A 79 -8.81 -2.62 -7.98
C VAL A 79 -7.67 -3.63 -7.95
N ILE A 80 -6.93 -3.75 -9.05
CA ILE A 80 -5.75 -4.61 -9.16
C ILE A 80 -4.72 -4.28 -8.07
N LEU A 81 -4.37 -3.01 -7.86
CA LEU A 81 -3.40 -2.61 -6.84
C LEU A 81 -3.88 -2.95 -5.42
N ILE A 82 -5.15 -2.70 -5.10
CA ILE A 82 -5.72 -2.92 -3.76
C ILE A 82 -5.64 -4.40 -3.36
N ILE A 83 -5.81 -5.27 -4.35
CA ILE A 83 -5.77 -6.71 -4.20
C ILE A 83 -4.32 -7.22 -4.15
N ILE A 84 -3.45 -6.75 -5.05
CA ILE A 84 -2.11 -7.32 -5.24
C ILE A 84 -1.12 -6.90 -4.15
N LEU A 85 -1.21 -5.67 -3.65
CA LEU A 85 -0.20 -5.17 -2.72
C LEU A 85 -0.56 -5.52 -1.28
N PRO A 86 0.36 -6.17 -0.54
CA PRO A 86 0.04 -6.80 0.72
C PRO A 86 -0.56 -5.82 1.73
N LYS A 87 -1.60 -6.29 2.42
CA LYS A 87 -2.21 -5.63 3.59
C LYS A 87 -1.96 -6.47 4.85
N GLU A 88 -0.80 -7.11 4.98
CA GLU A 88 -0.74 -8.29 5.84
C GLU A 88 -0.18 -8.03 7.24
N ASN A 89 -0.96 -8.47 8.24
CA ASN A 89 -0.45 -8.72 9.58
C ASN A 89 0.15 -10.13 9.59
N LEU A 90 1.24 -10.31 10.34
CA LEU A 90 1.77 -11.65 10.60
C LEU A 90 0.72 -12.55 11.26
N PRO A 91 0.66 -13.86 10.90
CA PRO A 91 -0.23 -14.80 11.55
C PRO A 91 0.10 -14.86 13.03
N LYS A 92 -0.94 -14.94 13.85
CA LYS A 92 -0.75 -15.15 15.28
C LYS A 92 -0.31 -16.60 15.49
N PRO A 93 0.69 -16.86 16.35
CA PRO A 93 1.02 -18.23 16.74
C PRO A 93 -0.19 -18.92 17.38
N THR A 94 -0.43 -20.17 17.02
CA THR A 94 -1.61 -20.96 17.46
C THR A 94 -1.29 -22.02 18.51
N GLY A 95 -0.01 -22.24 18.82
CA GLY A 95 0.41 -23.21 19.84
C GLY A 95 0.03 -22.79 21.26
N GLU A 96 0.02 -23.78 22.16
CA GLU A 96 -0.29 -23.56 23.58
C GLU A 96 0.72 -22.61 24.23
N PHE A 97 1.99 -22.73 23.84
CA PHE A 97 3.07 -21.87 24.30
C PHE A 97 3.10 -20.54 23.56
N LYS A 98 3.46 -19.49 24.30
CA LYS A 98 3.84 -18.22 23.68
C LYS A 98 5.25 -18.37 23.11
N ILE A 99 5.59 -17.48 22.17
CA ILE A 99 6.87 -17.52 21.47
C ILE A 99 7.70 -16.31 21.90
N GLY A 100 8.84 -16.59 22.53
CA GLY A 100 9.91 -15.65 22.75
C GLY A 100 10.88 -15.65 21.57
N THR A 101 11.65 -14.59 21.43
CA THR A 101 12.74 -14.55 20.44
C THR A 101 13.85 -13.65 20.90
N THR A 102 15.08 -14.06 20.59
CA THR A 102 16.30 -13.33 20.93
C THR A 102 17.23 -13.33 19.74
N THR A 103 17.86 -12.19 19.49
CA THR A 103 18.89 -12.01 18.45
C THR A 103 20.25 -11.96 19.12
N PHE A 104 21.24 -12.58 18.49
CA PHE A 104 22.62 -12.66 18.94
C PHE A 104 23.55 -12.28 17.81
N ASP A 105 24.70 -11.71 18.20
CA ASP A 105 25.81 -11.41 17.31
C ASP A 105 26.99 -12.29 17.70
N LEU A 106 27.41 -13.15 16.78
CA LEU A 106 28.56 -14.04 16.94
C LEU A 106 29.74 -13.46 16.16
N GLU A 107 30.87 -13.28 16.83
CA GLU A 107 32.13 -12.90 16.20
C GLU A 107 33.06 -14.11 16.15
N ASP A 108 33.67 -14.36 15.00
CA ASP A 108 34.61 -15.46 14.77
C ASP A 108 36.03 -14.90 14.59
N PRO A 109 36.85 -14.87 15.66
CA PRO A 109 38.19 -14.27 15.61
C PRO A 109 39.19 -15.10 14.81
N SER A 110 38.84 -16.31 14.38
CA SER A 110 39.72 -17.14 13.55
C SER A 110 39.79 -16.66 12.09
N ARG A 111 38.90 -15.72 11.70
CA ARG A 111 38.76 -15.25 10.33
C ARG A 111 38.53 -13.75 10.27
N GLU A 112 39.28 -13.07 9.40
CA GLU A 112 39.13 -11.64 9.13
C GLU A 112 37.86 -11.33 8.34
N GLU A 113 37.30 -10.14 8.54
CA GLU A 113 36.17 -9.64 7.74
C GLU A 113 36.67 -9.08 6.40
N ILE A 114 36.26 -9.71 5.30
CA ILE A 114 36.75 -9.40 3.95
C ILE A 114 35.98 -8.26 3.28
N TYR A 115 34.85 -7.82 3.84
CA TYR A 115 33.99 -6.77 3.27
C TYR A 115 34.24 -5.38 3.87
N THR A 116 35.27 -5.22 4.69
CA THR A 116 35.64 -3.96 5.34
C THR A 116 37.13 -3.68 5.17
N GLU A 117 37.50 -2.40 5.16
CA GLU A 117 38.91 -1.97 5.12
C GLU A 117 39.49 -1.76 6.52
N ILE A 118 38.72 -2.08 7.57
CA ILE A 118 39.13 -1.92 8.97
C ILE A 118 40.08 -3.07 9.35
N GLU A 119 41.33 -2.72 9.61
CA GLU A 119 42.32 -3.68 10.12
C GLU A 119 41.91 -4.21 11.49
N GLY A 120 42.02 -5.54 11.67
CA GLY A 120 41.64 -6.22 12.90
C GLY A 120 40.13 -6.41 13.09
N ASP A 121 39.31 -6.22 12.06
CA ASP A 121 37.89 -6.62 12.10
C ASP A 121 37.74 -8.11 11.76
N PHE A 122 36.86 -8.78 12.51
CA PHE A 122 36.63 -10.22 12.41
C PHE A 122 35.22 -10.51 11.90
N ARG A 123 35.05 -11.71 11.36
CA ARG A 123 33.79 -12.14 10.78
C ARG A 123 32.67 -12.12 11.81
N LYS A 124 31.61 -11.35 11.54
CA LYS A 124 30.41 -11.27 12.38
C LYS A 124 29.21 -11.97 11.73
N ILE A 125 28.48 -12.74 12.53
CA ILE A 125 27.29 -13.49 12.13
C ILE A 125 26.17 -13.17 13.12
N LYS A 126 25.14 -12.51 12.62
CA LYS A 126 23.93 -12.23 13.38
C LYS A 126 22.92 -13.35 13.18
N TYR A 127 22.34 -13.85 14.26
CA TYR A 127 21.29 -14.87 14.20
C TYR A 127 20.17 -14.60 15.20
N GLN A 128 18.96 -15.06 14.88
CA GLN A 128 17.79 -14.92 15.73
C GLN A 128 17.22 -16.30 16.02
N ILE A 129 16.92 -16.56 17.30
CA ILE A 129 16.27 -17.78 17.75
C ILE A 129 14.86 -17.48 18.23
N TRP A 130 13.94 -18.41 18.02
CA TRP A 130 12.57 -18.38 18.54
C TRP A 130 12.38 -19.62 19.41
N TYR A 131 11.80 -19.44 20.61
CA TYR A 131 11.67 -20.51 21.59
C TYR A 131 10.37 -20.35 22.41
N PRO A 132 9.81 -21.45 22.95
CA PRO A 132 8.60 -21.38 23.76
C PRO A 132 8.87 -20.66 25.08
N ILE A 133 7.87 -19.91 25.53
CA ILE A 133 7.85 -19.26 26.84
C ILE A 133 6.46 -19.45 27.45
N ASP A 134 6.42 -19.65 28.75
CA ASP A 134 5.16 -19.90 29.47
C ASP A 134 4.31 -18.63 29.57
N ASN A 135 4.97 -17.49 29.78
CA ASN A 135 4.33 -16.19 29.82
C ASN A 135 5.09 -15.16 28.99
N THR A 136 4.42 -14.06 28.70
CA THR A 136 5.01 -12.89 28.03
C THR A 136 5.11 -11.70 28.99
N GLU A 137 4.95 -11.96 30.29
CA GLU A 137 4.93 -10.93 31.33
C GLU A 137 6.33 -10.32 31.47
N GLY A 138 6.41 -8.99 31.38
CA GLY A 138 7.68 -8.26 31.37
C GLY A 138 8.46 -8.31 30.04
N LEU A 139 7.99 -9.03 29.01
CA LEU A 139 8.67 -9.20 27.72
C LEU A 139 8.13 -8.30 26.60
N LYS A 140 8.98 -8.01 25.61
CA LYS A 140 8.64 -7.13 24.48
C LYS A 140 8.45 -7.95 23.19
N LYS A 141 7.40 -7.62 22.41
CA LYS A 141 7.16 -8.22 21.08
C LYS A 141 8.27 -7.82 20.09
N SER A 142 8.84 -8.80 19.41
CA SER A 142 9.89 -8.55 18.42
C SER A 142 9.36 -7.93 17.12
N ARG A 143 10.23 -7.17 16.45
CA ARG A 143 9.99 -6.60 15.13
C ARG A 143 10.14 -7.69 14.07
N TRP A 144 9.52 -7.51 12.90
CA TRP A 144 9.78 -8.38 11.74
C TRP A 144 11.27 -8.33 11.35
N ILE A 145 11.81 -7.12 11.26
CA ILE A 145 13.24 -6.88 11.03
C ILE A 145 13.79 -6.20 12.28
N THR A 146 14.56 -6.95 13.07
CA THR A 146 15.02 -6.54 14.42
C THR A 146 15.94 -5.32 14.37
N ASP A 147 16.87 -5.27 13.41
CA ASP A 147 17.88 -4.21 13.29
C ASP A 147 17.62 -3.21 12.14
N GLY A 148 16.54 -3.42 11.39
CA GLY A 148 16.03 -2.50 10.37
C GLY A 148 17.12 -1.94 9.44
N LYS A 149 17.34 -0.61 9.52
CA LYS A 149 18.28 0.10 8.65
C LYS A 149 19.74 -0.24 8.90
N ALA A 150 20.12 -0.62 10.13
CA ALA A 150 21.50 -0.98 10.44
C ALA A 150 21.88 -2.26 9.69
N LEU A 151 20.98 -3.25 9.70
CA LEU A 151 21.09 -4.44 8.86
C LEU A 151 21.18 -4.07 7.38
N ILE A 152 20.26 -3.24 6.87
CA ILE A 152 20.25 -2.86 5.44
C ILE A 152 21.54 -2.14 5.02
N ARG A 153 22.12 -1.30 5.88
CA ARG A 153 23.38 -0.58 5.60
C ARG A 153 24.63 -1.45 5.73
N GLN A 154 24.57 -2.51 6.52
CA GLN A 154 25.64 -3.51 6.59
C GLN A 154 25.59 -4.47 5.40
N LEU A 155 24.44 -4.56 4.71
CA LEU A 155 24.22 -5.38 3.53
C LEU A 155 24.42 -4.63 2.21
N ALA A 156 24.55 -3.30 2.23
CA ALA A 156 24.65 -2.42 1.08
C ALA A 156 26.05 -1.82 0.98
#